data_AF-A0A2P7YQP1-F1
#
_entry.id   AF-A0A2P7YQP1-F1
#
_cell.length_a   1.000
_cell.length_b   1.000
_cell.length_c   1.000
_cell.angle_alpha   90.00
_cell.angle_beta   90.00
_cell.angle_gamma   90.00
#
_symmetry.space_group_name_H-M   'P 1'
#
loop_
_entity.id
_entity.type
_entity.pdbx_description
1 polymer ?
#
loop_
_entity_poly.entity_id
_entity_poly.type
_entity_poly.pdbx_seq_one_letter_code
_entity_poly.pdbx_strand_id
1 'polypeptide(L)'
;MSSSEEILSGTDDDDILEAIRPSGSKPIKRPSPKPIVEKPDDDEISIPAIFLTQGAKNTSLLKKAKEISKHIEEEKEKTERQQEELERIRKEALAELNENGLALNYTYKTGHSLIEAYVQSHYANHYSLRTHRHFYFFGDCYRLNLGGVSDEKARVLETLAFCLDEGMFPAYSRSLKAMGISSMEIAVYFVDTCVDETVLEGVFRFLQQYDERGGGLDLMEHVSGTKASYELPLKMQHFNNTVRLSLLRAALLFEACDASSHTETYLLNFVLASSDFYANKRERNSLLEFIIKPVFSRVVLLDLGLQLWDTLMKLQLHFFNKKPDSSKLKHYELIFNFLNNLQTAFRHEDGETIALYLLLRGFLQDSQTLPTKTSNDKITIDEISQVLNDSLPNLSSSDHAAQANPIYSYVYKTRICTKLLTELLYSDTNKKPFLNLHIQLQTLKDRLQQDMSHWLFLSNDIPYKTDVSAALSEAYHTLDHFSTVLNKNILLIQKDIFYEDPN
;
A
#
# COMPACT_ATOMS: atom_id res chain seq x y z
N MET A 1 -37.49 -36.52 -11.14
CA MET A 1 -36.83 -37.69 -11.76
C MET A 1 -35.46 -37.26 -12.21
N SER A 2 -34.42 -38.00 -11.78
CA SER A 2 -33.07 -38.19 -12.37
C SER A 2 -32.36 -37.00 -13.03
N SER A 3 -31.10 -36.64 -12.77
CA SER A 3 -30.01 -37.19 -11.94
C SER A 3 -28.85 -36.21 -12.08
N SER A 4 -28.29 -35.74 -10.96
CA SER A 4 -27.04 -34.97 -10.91
C SER A 4 -25.95 -35.92 -10.42
N GLU A 5 -24.96 -36.22 -11.25
CA GLU A 5 -23.77 -36.97 -10.84
C GLU A 5 -22.83 -36.02 -10.09
N GLU A 6 -22.69 -36.26 -8.78
CA GLU A 6 -21.63 -35.71 -7.94
C GLU A 6 -20.41 -36.63 -8.01
N ILE A 7 -19.28 -36.10 -8.48
CA ILE A 7 -17.98 -36.75 -8.41
C ILE A 7 -17.32 -36.27 -7.11
N LEU A 8 -17.44 -37.09 -6.05
CA LEU A 8 -16.68 -36.97 -4.81
C LEU A 8 -15.40 -37.82 -4.97
N SER A 9 -14.28 -37.12 -5.12
CA SER A 9 -12.92 -37.67 -5.05
C SER A 9 -12.60 -37.99 -3.60
N GLY A 10 -12.78 -39.25 -3.21
CA GLY A 10 -12.28 -39.79 -1.95
C GLY A 10 -10.85 -40.30 -2.11
N THR A 11 -9.94 -39.85 -1.25
CA THR A 11 -8.69 -40.52 -0.93
C THR A 11 -8.13 -39.95 0.39
N ASP A 12 -7.68 -40.88 1.25
CA ASP A 12 -6.56 -40.74 2.19
C ASP A 12 -6.78 -40.41 3.67
N ASP A 13 -7.83 -40.93 4.31
CA ASP A 13 -7.85 -41.00 5.80
C ASP A 13 -8.12 -42.41 6.38
N ASP A 14 -8.47 -43.41 5.56
CA ASP A 14 -8.77 -44.77 6.04
C ASP A 14 -7.57 -45.75 5.97
N ASP A 15 -6.45 -45.37 5.37
CA ASP A 15 -5.29 -46.27 5.13
C ASP A 15 -4.25 -46.32 6.27
N ILE A 16 -4.43 -45.56 7.35
CA ILE A 16 -3.45 -45.52 8.46
C ILE A 16 -3.82 -46.48 9.61
N LEU A 17 -5.05 -47.04 9.62
CA LEU A 17 -5.54 -47.88 10.73
C LEU A 17 -5.46 -49.39 10.49
N GLU A 18 -5.03 -49.88 9.33
CA GLU A 18 -4.83 -51.32 9.07
C GLU A 18 -3.41 -51.85 9.35
N ALA A 19 -2.43 -51.01 9.69
CA ALA A 19 -1.02 -51.41 9.83
C ALA A 19 -0.64 -52.11 11.16
N ILE A 20 -1.59 -52.44 12.04
CA ILE A 20 -1.29 -53.13 13.32
C ILE A 20 -2.17 -54.37 13.51
N ARG A 21 -1.93 -55.41 12.70
CA ARG A 21 -2.29 -56.80 13.03
C ARG A 21 -1.18 -57.75 12.60
N PRO A 22 -0.49 -58.45 13.52
CA PRO A 22 0.38 -59.55 13.14
C PRO A 22 -0.44 -60.85 13.09
N SER A 23 -0.86 -61.27 11.90
CA SER A 23 -1.37 -62.62 11.65
C SER A 23 -0.31 -63.48 10.94
N GLY A 24 0.34 -64.33 11.74
CA GLY A 24 1.01 -65.61 11.46
C GLY A 24 1.60 -65.97 10.08
N SER A 25 2.87 -66.41 10.10
CA SER A 25 3.32 -67.53 9.25
C SER A 25 4.52 -68.31 9.85
N LYS A 26 4.24 -69.58 10.22
CA LYS A 26 4.97 -70.86 10.03
C LYS A 26 6.47 -71.06 10.44
N PRO A 27 6.89 -72.33 10.67
CA PRO A 27 7.89 -72.72 11.67
C PRO A 27 9.30 -72.90 11.12
N ILE A 28 10.31 -72.69 11.96
CA ILE A 28 11.73 -72.96 11.68
C ILE A 28 12.24 -74.08 12.60
N LYS A 29 12.97 -75.03 12.00
CA LYS A 29 13.56 -76.25 12.60
C LYS A 29 14.71 -75.95 13.60
N ARG A 30 14.90 -76.92 14.51
CA ARG A 30 15.91 -77.05 15.59
C ARG A 30 17.37 -76.80 15.16
N PRO A 31 18.30 -76.57 16.12
CA PRO A 31 19.00 -77.71 16.74
C PRO A 31 19.11 -77.64 18.28
N SER A 32 19.17 -78.81 18.91
CA SER A 32 19.52 -79.03 20.32
C SER A 32 21.03 -78.78 20.57
N PRO A 33 21.45 -78.44 21.81
CA PRO A 33 21.95 -79.49 22.69
C PRO A 33 21.59 -79.31 24.19
N LYS A 34 21.55 -80.43 24.93
CA LYS A 34 21.60 -80.45 26.42
C LYS A 34 23.03 -80.10 26.88
N PRO A 35 23.21 -79.59 28.10
CA PRO A 35 23.53 -80.54 29.18
C PRO A 35 22.78 -80.28 30.49
N ILE A 36 22.63 -81.37 31.23
CA ILE A 36 22.15 -81.46 32.61
C ILE A 36 23.19 -80.85 33.53
N VAL A 37 22.77 -79.97 34.45
CA VAL A 37 23.45 -79.75 35.72
C VAL A 37 22.37 -79.72 36.80
N GLU A 38 22.29 -80.80 37.56
CA GLU A 38 21.65 -80.81 38.89
C GLU A 38 22.61 -80.15 39.88
N LYS A 39 22.08 -79.27 40.75
CA LYS A 39 22.36 -79.21 42.20
C LYS A 39 21.53 -78.08 42.88
N PRO A 40 21.35 -78.12 44.22
CA PRO A 40 20.05 -78.04 44.86
C PRO A 40 19.76 -76.72 45.58
N ASP A 41 18.48 -76.58 45.97
CA ASP A 41 17.94 -75.82 47.10
C ASP A 41 18.59 -74.47 47.42
N ASP A 42 18.01 -73.41 46.85
CA ASP A 42 17.78 -72.18 47.58
C ASP A 42 16.27 -71.93 47.56
N ASP A 43 15.71 -71.49 48.70
CA ASP A 43 14.31 -71.08 48.88
C ASP A 43 13.99 -69.88 47.96
N GLU A 44 13.86 -70.13 46.66
CA GLU A 44 13.26 -69.22 45.71
C GLU A 44 11.77 -69.23 46.00
N ILE A 45 11.28 -68.18 46.66
CA ILE A 45 9.86 -67.83 46.62
C ILE A 45 9.51 -67.72 45.14
N SER A 46 8.97 -68.79 44.57
CA SER A 46 8.52 -68.86 43.19
C SER A 46 7.33 -67.92 43.08
N ILE A 47 7.63 -66.66 42.72
CA ILE A 47 6.61 -65.69 42.34
C ILE A 47 5.89 -66.32 41.15
N PRO A 48 4.59 -66.68 41.28
CA PRO A 48 3.89 -67.37 40.22
C PRO A 48 4.04 -66.57 38.91
N ALA A 49 4.28 -67.25 37.78
CA ALA A 49 4.51 -66.60 36.48
C ALA A 49 3.42 -65.58 36.09
N ILE A 50 2.23 -65.70 36.69
CA ILE A 50 1.11 -64.76 36.61
C ILE A 50 1.47 -63.38 37.19
N PHE A 51 2.21 -63.30 38.29
CA PHE A 51 2.68 -62.04 38.88
C PHE A 51 3.85 -61.42 38.11
N LEU A 52 4.72 -62.23 37.51
CA LEU A 52 5.77 -61.74 36.60
C LEU A 52 5.17 -61.17 35.30
N THR A 53 4.16 -61.83 34.74
CA THR A 53 3.44 -61.36 33.55
C THR A 53 2.51 -60.19 33.83
N GLN A 54 1.86 -60.13 35.00
CA GLN A 54 1.10 -58.95 35.45
C GLN A 54 2.02 -57.78 35.81
N GLY A 55 3.19 -58.03 36.42
CA GLY A 55 4.21 -57.00 36.68
C GLY A 55 4.79 -56.41 35.40
N ALA A 56 5.08 -57.24 34.40
CA ALA A 56 5.49 -56.80 33.06
C ALA A 56 4.40 -55.99 32.35
N LYS A 57 3.13 -56.39 32.49
CA LYS A 57 1.99 -55.60 31.97
C LYS A 57 1.83 -54.27 32.70
N ASN A 58 1.94 -54.24 34.04
CA ASN A 58 1.84 -53.01 34.83
C ASN A 58 3.00 -52.05 34.54
N THR A 59 4.22 -52.55 34.37
CA THR A 59 5.37 -51.72 33.97
C THR A 59 5.23 -51.20 32.54
N SER A 60 4.70 -51.99 31.61
CA SER A 60 4.36 -51.52 30.25
C SER A 60 3.26 -50.45 30.26
N LEU A 61 2.21 -50.64 31.07
CA LEU A 61 1.14 -49.66 31.26
C LEU A 61 1.66 -48.36 31.89
N LEU A 62 2.56 -48.45 32.88
CA LEU A 62 3.21 -47.28 33.47
C LEU A 62 4.11 -46.53 32.47
N LYS A 63 4.82 -47.25 31.58
CA LYS A 63 5.58 -46.61 30.49
C LYS A 63 4.67 -45.90 29.50
N LYS A 64 3.59 -46.55 29.06
CA LYS A 64 2.57 -45.92 28.20
C LYS A 64 1.90 -44.74 28.87
N ALA A 65 1.57 -44.82 30.16
CA ALA A 65 1.00 -43.70 30.91
C ALA A 65 1.97 -42.52 31.02
N LYS A 66 3.28 -42.78 31.17
CA LYS A 66 4.32 -41.74 31.14
C LYS A 66 4.47 -41.11 29.75
N GLU A 67 4.45 -41.91 28.68
CA GLU A 67 4.47 -41.41 27.30
C GLU A 67 3.23 -40.57 26.98
N ILE A 68 2.04 -41.03 27.36
CA ILE A 68 0.79 -40.27 27.23
C ILE A 68 0.86 -38.96 28.02
N SER A 69 1.37 -38.99 29.26
CA SER A 69 1.52 -37.78 30.07
C SER A 69 2.47 -36.78 29.41
N LYS A 70 3.58 -37.25 28.83
CA LYS A 70 4.53 -36.43 28.06
C LYS A 70 3.87 -35.81 26.83
N HIS A 71 3.08 -36.57 26.08
CA HIS A 71 2.34 -36.06 24.93
C HIS A 71 1.27 -35.02 25.33
N ILE A 72 0.55 -35.25 26.43
CA ILE A 72 -0.42 -34.27 26.96
C ILE A 72 0.30 -32.97 27.36
N GLU A 73 1.48 -33.06 27.95
CA GLU A 73 2.26 -31.90 28.37
C GLU A 73 2.82 -31.13 27.16
N GLU A 74 3.32 -31.84 26.13
CA GLU A 74 3.73 -31.24 24.85
C GLU A 74 2.57 -30.57 24.11
N GLU A 75 1.38 -31.18 24.09
CA GLU A 75 0.18 -30.58 23.50
C GLU A 75 -0.32 -29.36 24.28
N LYS A 76 -0.24 -29.39 25.62
CA LYS A 76 -0.55 -28.23 26.47
C LYS A 76 0.40 -27.07 26.17
N GLU A 77 1.70 -27.30 26.15
CA GLU A 77 2.67 -26.27 25.80
C GLU A 77 2.44 -25.71 24.39
N LYS A 78 2.12 -26.58 23.42
CA LYS A 78 1.81 -26.15 22.05
C LYS A 78 0.53 -25.29 22.02
N THR A 79 -0.49 -25.68 22.76
CA THR A 79 -1.77 -24.96 22.84
C THR A 79 -1.59 -23.61 23.54
N GLU A 80 -0.81 -23.56 24.62
CA GLU A 80 -0.47 -22.31 25.32
C GLU A 80 0.27 -21.34 24.39
N ARG A 81 1.30 -21.81 23.66
CA ARG A 81 2.01 -20.99 22.67
C ARG A 81 1.09 -20.46 21.56
N GLN A 82 0.18 -21.29 21.07
CA GLN A 82 -0.79 -20.88 20.05
C GLN A 82 -1.78 -19.83 20.58
N GLN A 83 -2.23 -19.97 21.84
CA GLN A 83 -3.09 -18.99 22.49
C GLN A 83 -2.38 -17.66 22.72
N GLU A 84 -1.13 -17.70 23.19
CA GLU A 84 -0.30 -16.50 23.37
C GLU A 84 -0.06 -15.77 22.05
N GLU A 85 0.24 -16.50 20.99
CA GLU A 85 0.39 -15.94 19.65
C GLU A 85 -0.90 -15.31 19.13
N LEU A 86 -2.04 -16.00 19.29
CA LEU A 86 -3.34 -15.49 18.90
C LEU A 86 -3.69 -14.20 19.65
N GLU A 87 -3.46 -14.17 20.97
CA GLU A 87 -3.67 -12.97 21.78
C GLU A 87 -2.77 -11.82 21.34
N ARG A 88 -1.51 -12.10 21.02
CA ARG A 88 -0.56 -11.10 20.50
C ARG A 88 -1.08 -10.48 19.20
N ILE A 89 -1.50 -11.31 18.24
CA ILE A 89 -2.03 -10.86 16.95
C ILE A 89 -3.30 -10.03 17.15
N ARG A 90 -4.20 -10.46 18.04
CA ARG A 90 -5.43 -9.72 18.38
C ARG A 90 -5.13 -8.37 19.03
N LYS A 91 -4.13 -8.30 19.92
CA LYS A 91 -3.68 -7.04 20.55
C LYS A 91 -3.06 -6.09 19.53
N GLU A 92 -2.22 -6.60 18.62
CA GLU A 92 -1.61 -5.81 17.53
C GLU A 92 -2.68 -5.21 16.61
N ALA A 93 -3.64 -6.02 16.14
CA ALA A 93 -4.73 -5.57 15.30
C ALA A 93 -5.62 -4.51 15.98
N LEU A 94 -5.90 -4.69 17.28
CA LEU A 94 -6.68 -3.70 18.04
C LEU A 94 -5.91 -2.38 18.24
N ALA A 95 -4.61 -2.45 18.52
CA ALA A 95 -3.76 -1.27 18.67
C ALA A 95 -3.73 -0.47 17.36
N GLU A 96 -3.58 -1.16 16.23
CA GLU A 96 -3.59 -0.56 14.90
C GLU A 96 -4.93 0.13 14.58
N LEU A 97 -6.06 -0.51 14.88
CA LEU A 97 -7.40 0.06 14.68
C LEU A 97 -7.67 1.28 15.57
N ASN A 98 -7.00 1.39 16.71
CA ASN A 98 -7.15 2.52 17.64
C ASN A 98 -6.21 3.68 17.34
N GLU A 99 -5.31 3.54 16.39
CA GLU A 99 -4.45 4.61 15.90
C GLU A 99 -5.16 5.41 14.78
N ASN A 100 -6.45 5.68 14.97
CA ASN A 100 -7.37 6.27 13.99
C ASN A 100 -7.78 7.73 14.29
N GLY A 101 -6.94 8.45 15.04
CA GLY A 101 -7.24 9.82 15.50
C GLY A 101 -8.03 9.82 16.82
N LEU A 102 -8.64 10.97 17.15
CA LEU A 102 -9.21 11.22 18.48
C LEU A 102 -10.67 10.78 18.63
N ALA A 103 -11.39 10.56 17.52
CA ALA A 103 -12.84 10.38 17.53
C ALA A 103 -13.33 8.96 17.81
N LEU A 104 -12.55 7.93 17.46
CA LEU A 104 -13.00 6.53 17.45
C LEU A 104 -12.00 5.59 18.14
N ASN A 105 -12.48 4.93 19.20
CA ASN A 105 -11.77 3.88 19.91
C ASN A 105 -12.52 2.54 19.76
N TYR A 106 -11.92 1.61 19.02
CA TYR A 106 -12.34 0.23 18.95
C TYR A 106 -12.02 -0.52 20.25
N THR A 107 -12.93 -1.43 20.58
CA THR A 107 -12.77 -2.45 21.62
C THR A 107 -12.86 -3.82 20.97
N TYR A 108 -12.45 -4.88 21.67
CA TYR A 108 -12.65 -6.25 21.17
C TYR A 108 -14.10 -6.58 20.80
N LYS A 109 -15.09 -5.91 21.41
CA LYS A 109 -16.50 -6.10 21.09
C LYS A 109 -16.93 -5.36 19.83
N THR A 110 -16.49 -4.11 19.66
CA THR A 110 -16.88 -3.28 18.51
C THR A 110 -16.07 -3.61 17.25
N GLY A 111 -14.82 -4.06 17.39
CA GLY A 111 -13.94 -4.45 16.29
C GLY A 111 -13.87 -5.97 16.04
N HIS A 112 -14.70 -6.78 16.70
CA HIS A 112 -14.56 -8.25 16.70
C HIS A 112 -14.46 -8.86 15.28
N SER A 113 -15.38 -8.49 14.38
CA SER A 113 -15.42 -9.02 13.02
C SER A 113 -14.15 -8.70 12.21
N LEU A 114 -13.62 -7.49 12.36
CA LEU A 114 -12.39 -7.06 11.68
C LEU A 114 -11.16 -7.79 12.23
N ILE A 115 -11.09 -7.92 13.55
CA ILE A 115 -9.98 -8.61 14.21
C ILE A 115 -9.98 -10.10 13.85
N GLU A 116 -11.14 -10.77 13.87
CA GLU A 116 -11.24 -12.17 13.45
C GLU A 116 -10.90 -12.37 11.98
N ALA A 117 -11.38 -11.50 11.08
CA ALA A 117 -11.02 -11.57 9.67
C ALA A 117 -9.50 -11.38 9.45
N TYR A 118 -8.87 -10.49 10.21
CA TYR A 118 -7.42 -10.31 10.19
C TYR A 118 -6.68 -11.55 10.68
N VAL A 119 -7.11 -12.13 11.80
CA VAL A 119 -6.54 -13.37 12.37
C VAL A 119 -6.64 -14.53 11.38
N GLN A 120 -7.81 -14.74 10.77
CA GLN A 120 -8.01 -15.77 9.76
C GLN A 120 -7.08 -15.56 8.56
N SER A 121 -6.98 -14.33 8.08
CA SER A 121 -6.08 -13.97 6.98
C SER A 121 -4.62 -14.24 7.35
N HIS A 122 -4.22 -13.92 8.60
CA HIS A 122 -2.88 -14.15 9.14
C HIS A 122 -2.50 -15.63 9.11
N TYR A 123 -3.35 -16.52 9.64
CA TYR A 123 -3.07 -17.97 9.61
C TYR A 123 -3.11 -18.56 8.19
N ALA A 124 -3.90 -17.98 7.29
CA ALA A 124 -3.93 -18.38 5.88
C ALA A 124 -2.76 -17.82 5.06
N ASN A 125 -1.86 -17.01 5.64
CA ASN A 125 -0.83 -16.25 4.91
C ASN A 125 -1.39 -15.51 3.69
N HIS A 126 -2.61 -14.98 3.83
CA HIS A 126 -3.36 -14.44 2.70
C HIS A 126 -2.73 -13.12 2.22
N TYR A 127 -2.64 -12.93 0.91
CA TYR A 127 -2.00 -11.76 0.28
C TYR A 127 -2.64 -10.42 0.71
N SER A 128 -3.94 -10.44 1.05
CA SER A 128 -4.70 -9.27 1.54
C SER A 128 -4.06 -8.57 2.74
N LEU A 129 -3.32 -9.30 3.59
CA LEU A 129 -2.61 -8.73 4.73
C LEU A 129 -1.58 -7.68 4.32
N ARG A 130 -1.04 -7.80 3.10
CA ARG A 130 -0.02 -6.91 2.55
C ARG A 130 -0.60 -5.91 1.56
N THR A 131 -1.49 -6.38 0.68
CA THR A 131 -2.03 -5.55 -0.40
C THR A 131 -3.07 -4.56 0.05
N HIS A 132 -3.88 -4.86 1.07
CA HIS A 132 -4.98 -3.99 1.53
C HIS A 132 -4.57 -2.98 2.60
N ARG A 133 -3.29 -2.97 3.00
CA ARG A 133 -2.78 -1.96 3.93
C ARG A 133 -2.34 -0.72 3.17
N HIS A 134 -2.69 0.44 3.72
CA HIS A 134 -2.47 1.73 3.09
C HIS A 134 -1.96 2.77 4.08
N PHE A 135 -1.39 3.85 3.55
CA PHE A 135 -0.98 5.01 4.34
C PHE A 135 -2.15 5.97 4.51
N TYR A 136 -2.27 6.52 5.72
CA TYR A 136 -3.28 7.50 6.09
C TYR A 136 -2.57 8.66 6.78
N PHE A 137 -2.70 9.84 6.22
CA PHE A 137 -2.18 11.08 6.77
C PHE A 137 -3.25 11.82 7.57
N PHE A 138 -4.51 11.83 7.11
CA PHE A 138 -5.60 12.58 7.76
C PHE A 138 -6.40 11.70 8.71
N GLY A 139 -6.24 11.99 10.01
CA GLY A 139 -7.02 11.55 11.16
C GLY A 139 -8.45 12.10 11.20
N ASP A 140 -9.32 11.41 11.92
CA ASP A 140 -10.64 11.95 12.30
C ASP A 140 -10.47 13.00 13.42
N CYS A 141 -10.22 14.24 13.01
CA CYS A 141 -9.93 15.40 13.87
C CYS A 141 -11.03 16.48 13.70
N TYR A 142 -12.15 16.32 14.39
CA TYR A 142 -13.28 17.25 14.28
C TYR A 142 -13.00 18.63 14.91
N ARG A 143 -12.44 18.64 16.14
CA ARG A 143 -12.08 19.86 16.87
C ARG A 143 -10.58 19.94 17.08
N LEU A 144 -10.06 21.15 16.89
CA LEU A 144 -8.64 21.45 17.03
C LEU A 144 -8.47 22.49 18.14
N ASN A 145 -7.24 22.57 18.65
CA ASN A 145 -6.79 23.65 19.52
C ASN A 145 -5.37 24.00 19.08
N LEU A 146 -5.24 24.98 18.19
CA LEU A 146 -3.95 25.39 17.61
C LEU A 146 -3.25 26.50 18.40
N GLY A 147 -3.86 27.00 19.48
CA GLY A 147 -3.42 28.20 20.18
C GLY A 147 -4.07 29.45 19.58
N GLY A 148 -4.76 30.20 20.44
CA GLY A 148 -5.62 31.30 20.02
C GLY A 148 -4.88 32.51 19.48
N VAL A 149 -5.50 33.16 18.50
CA VAL A 149 -5.21 34.53 18.09
C VAL A 149 -5.70 35.49 19.19
N SER A 150 -5.04 36.64 19.39
CA SER A 150 -5.48 37.61 20.40
C SER A 150 -6.93 38.05 20.20
N ASP A 151 -7.68 38.26 21.28
CA ASP A 151 -9.12 38.58 21.24
C ASP A 151 -9.47 39.75 20.31
N GLU A 152 -8.61 40.77 20.24
CA GLU A 152 -8.79 41.93 19.37
C GLU A 152 -8.71 41.56 17.88
N LYS A 153 -7.70 40.77 17.50
CA LYS A 153 -7.52 40.27 16.14
C LYS A 153 -8.60 39.24 15.78
N ALA A 154 -8.97 38.37 16.73
CA ALA A 154 -10.01 37.35 16.55
C ALA A 154 -11.37 37.95 16.14
N ARG A 155 -11.79 39.05 16.79
CA ARG A 155 -13.04 39.76 16.41
C ARG A 155 -13.03 40.27 14.99
N VAL A 156 -11.88 40.77 14.52
CA VAL A 156 -11.74 41.26 13.15
C VAL A 156 -11.78 40.09 12.17
N LEU A 157 -11.08 38.99 12.47
CA LEU A 157 -11.11 37.78 11.66
C LEU A 157 -12.50 37.15 11.58
N GLU A 158 -13.29 37.19 12.66
CA GLU A 158 -14.69 36.75 12.66
C GLU A 158 -15.51 37.49 11.61
N THR A 159 -15.27 38.80 11.39
CA THR A 159 -15.98 39.57 10.36
C THR A 159 -15.68 39.12 8.93
N LEU A 160 -14.50 38.53 8.68
CA LEU A 160 -14.13 38.01 7.35
C LEU A 160 -15.08 36.89 6.91
N ALA A 161 -15.57 36.07 7.83
CA ALA A 161 -16.52 34.99 7.54
C ALA A 161 -17.82 35.51 6.89
N PHE A 162 -18.20 36.76 7.18
CA PHE A 162 -19.40 37.39 6.64
C PHE A 162 -19.15 38.19 5.35
N CYS A 163 -17.89 38.31 4.91
CA CYS A 163 -17.47 39.14 3.78
C CYS A 163 -16.59 38.35 2.80
N LEU A 164 -17.10 37.22 2.33
CA LEU A 164 -16.43 36.32 1.39
C LEU A 164 -16.68 36.65 -0.09
N ASP A 165 -17.13 37.87 -0.39
CA ASP A 165 -17.24 38.35 -1.77
C ASP A 165 -15.84 38.73 -2.31
N GLU A 166 -15.42 38.06 -3.39
CA GLU A 166 -14.10 38.26 -4.02
C GLU A 166 -13.87 39.72 -4.43
N GLY A 167 -14.94 40.47 -4.76
CA GLY A 167 -14.85 41.90 -5.07
C GLY A 167 -14.38 42.76 -3.87
N MET A 168 -14.58 42.27 -2.64
CA MET A 168 -14.25 42.98 -1.40
C MET A 168 -12.89 42.58 -0.83
N PHE A 169 -12.26 41.50 -1.34
CA PHE A 169 -10.98 41.00 -0.84
C PHE A 169 -9.88 42.07 -0.81
N PRO A 170 -9.68 42.90 -1.85
CA PRO A 170 -8.60 43.90 -1.82
C PRO A 170 -8.78 44.99 -0.75
N ALA A 171 -10.03 45.31 -0.38
CA ALA A 171 -10.31 46.27 0.69
C ALA A 171 -10.09 45.64 2.07
N TYR A 172 -10.53 44.40 2.26
CA TYR A 172 -10.27 43.64 3.48
C TYR A 172 -8.79 43.37 3.70
N SER A 173 -8.05 42.93 2.67
CA SER A 173 -6.61 42.68 2.75
C SER A 173 -5.84 43.91 3.23
N ARG A 174 -6.15 45.10 2.70
CA ARG A 174 -5.52 46.35 3.17
C ARG A 174 -5.80 46.64 4.65
N SER A 175 -7.01 46.33 5.12
CA SER A 175 -7.43 46.55 6.50
C SER A 175 -6.72 45.58 7.47
N LEU A 176 -6.65 44.29 7.10
CA LEU A 176 -5.95 43.27 7.91
C LEU A 176 -4.44 43.55 7.99
N LYS A 177 -3.82 43.95 6.87
CA LYS A 177 -2.40 44.35 6.84
C LYS A 177 -2.13 45.57 7.72
N ALA A 178 -3.01 46.57 7.70
CA ALA A 178 -2.89 47.75 8.57
C ALA A 178 -2.95 47.40 10.07
N MET A 179 -3.61 46.28 10.42
CA MET A 179 -3.67 45.74 11.79
C MET A 179 -2.53 44.76 12.11
N GLY A 180 -1.60 44.53 11.18
CA GLY A 180 -0.48 43.60 11.34
C GLY A 180 -0.94 42.15 11.53
N ILE A 181 -2.01 41.75 10.84
CA ILE A 181 -2.52 40.38 10.85
C ILE A 181 -1.84 39.59 9.72
N SER A 182 -1.13 38.52 10.08
CA SER A 182 -0.46 37.64 9.12
C SER A 182 -1.40 36.60 8.48
N SER A 183 -1.01 36.03 7.34
CA SER A 183 -1.72 34.90 6.72
C SER A 183 -1.88 33.72 7.69
N MET A 184 -0.86 33.45 8.50
CA MET A 184 -0.84 32.33 9.45
C MET A 184 -1.83 32.59 10.59
N GLU A 185 -1.95 33.81 11.09
CA GLU A 185 -2.98 34.14 12.09
C GLU A 185 -4.39 33.95 11.54
N ILE A 186 -4.63 34.32 10.27
CA ILE A 186 -5.91 34.05 9.58
C ILE A 186 -6.15 32.53 9.50
N ALA A 187 -5.19 31.78 8.96
CA ALA A 187 -5.32 30.33 8.79
C ALA A 187 -5.56 29.63 10.14
N VAL A 188 -4.76 29.93 11.17
CA VAL A 188 -4.88 29.34 12.50
C VAL A 188 -6.26 29.63 13.10
N TYR A 189 -6.74 30.88 13.04
CA TYR A 189 -8.05 31.23 13.56
C TYR A 189 -9.17 30.40 12.91
N PHE A 190 -9.20 30.34 11.58
CA PHE A 190 -10.27 29.63 10.87
C PHE A 190 -10.15 28.11 10.98
N VAL A 191 -8.94 27.55 11.01
CA VAL A 191 -8.73 26.12 11.25
C VAL A 191 -9.23 25.71 12.63
N ASP A 192 -9.01 26.55 13.64
CA ASP A 192 -9.37 26.29 15.03
C ASP A 192 -10.88 26.46 15.30
N THR A 193 -11.47 27.53 14.77
CA THR A 193 -12.84 27.97 15.13
C THR A 193 -13.91 27.56 14.12
N CYS A 194 -13.56 27.37 12.85
CA CYS A 194 -14.53 27.13 11.78
C CYS A 194 -14.64 25.65 11.43
N VAL A 195 -15.89 25.21 11.27
CA VAL A 195 -16.26 23.86 10.82
C VAL A 195 -17.06 23.93 9.51
N ASP A 196 -17.56 25.11 9.14
CA ASP A 196 -18.28 25.33 7.89
C ASP A 196 -17.29 25.30 6.72
N GLU A 197 -17.41 24.28 5.88
CA GLU A 197 -16.55 24.06 4.71
C GLU A 197 -16.66 25.21 3.69
N THR A 198 -17.84 25.84 3.54
CA THR A 198 -18.03 26.94 2.58
C THR A 198 -17.29 28.20 3.01
N VAL A 199 -17.26 28.48 4.31
CA VAL A 199 -16.48 29.58 4.88
C VAL A 199 -14.99 29.31 4.69
N LEU A 200 -14.53 28.08 4.97
CA LEU A 200 -13.13 27.70 4.80
C LEU A 200 -12.68 27.80 3.34
N GLU A 201 -13.51 27.41 2.38
CA GLU A 201 -13.25 27.61 0.95
C GLU A 201 -13.12 29.09 0.57
N GLY A 202 -14.01 29.94 1.08
CA GLY A 202 -13.92 31.38 0.86
C GLY A 202 -12.66 31.99 1.45
N VAL A 203 -12.30 31.60 2.67
CA VAL A 203 -11.05 32.03 3.33
C VAL A 203 -9.83 31.52 2.58
N PHE A 204 -9.88 30.31 2.03
CA PHE A 204 -8.81 29.76 1.21
C PHE A 204 -8.55 30.62 -0.04
N ARG A 205 -9.61 30.99 -0.78
CA ARG A 205 -9.50 31.91 -1.93
C ARG A 205 -9.01 33.29 -1.52
N PHE A 206 -9.44 33.79 -0.36
CA PHE A 206 -8.94 35.04 0.19
C PHE A 206 -7.43 34.97 0.46
N LEU A 207 -6.93 33.91 1.10
CA LEU A 207 -5.51 33.70 1.39
C LEU A 207 -4.65 33.60 0.12
N GLN A 208 -5.17 33.01 -0.97
CA GLN A 208 -4.46 32.96 -2.25
C GLN A 208 -4.12 34.36 -2.80
N GLN A 209 -4.91 35.38 -2.43
CA GLN A 209 -4.71 36.79 -2.83
C GLN A 209 -3.99 37.62 -1.75
N TYR A 210 -3.66 37.02 -0.61
CA TYR A 210 -3.06 37.70 0.54
C TYR A 210 -1.54 37.52 0.57
N ASP A 211 -0.79 38.55 0.15
CA ASP A 211 0.67 38.47 -0.03
C ASP A 211 1.52 38.26 1.24
N GLU A 212 0.98 38.40 2.46
CA GLU A 212 1.79 38.31 3.69
C GLU A 212 1.89 36.88 4.23
N ARG A 213 2.63 36.04 3.50
CA ARG A 213 2.94 34.66 3.93
C ARG A 213 3.99 34.63 5.05
N GLY A 214 3.82 33.72 5.99
CA GLY A 214 4.73 33.59 7.12
C GLY A 214 4.48 32.31 7.92
N GLY A 215 5.43 31.95 8.78
CA GLY A 215 5.35 30.76 9.62
C GLY A 215 5.60 29.43 8.89
N GLY A 216 5.79 28.38 9.67
CA GLY A 216 5.99 27.00 9.22
C GLY A 216 4.72 26.16 9.28
N LEU A 217 4.83 24.88 8.91
CA LEU A 217 3.73 23.90 8.98
C LEU A 217 3.75 23.08 10.29
N ASP A 218 4.28 23.62 11.38
CA ASP A 218 4.37 22.91 12.67
C ASP A 218 2.99 22.51 13.22
N LEU A 219 1.95 23.27 12.87
CA LEU A 219 0.56 23.02 13.24
C LEU A 219 -0.12 21.95 12.38
N MET A 220 0.53 21.48 11.29
CA MET A 220 -0.06 20.48 10.40
C MET A 220 -0.35 19.17 11.11
N GLU A 221 0.50 18.75 12.07
CA GLU A 221 0.28 17.53 12.85
C GLU A 221 -1.05 17.56 13.62
N HIS A 222 -1.51 18.73 14.07
CA HIS A 222 -2.79 18.85 14.76
C HIS A 222 -3.96 18.68 13.78
N VAL A 223 -3.83 19.21 12.55
CA VAL A 223 -4.85 19.10 11.50
C VAL A 223 -4.91 17.68 10.92
N SER A 224 -3.74 17.09 10.65
CA SER A 224 -3.61 15.76 10.07
C SER A 224 -3.80 14.67 11.13
N GLY A 225 -3.54 14.93 12.41
CA GLY A 225 -3.47 13.90 13.45
C GLY A 225 -2.28 12.93 13.28
N THR A 226 -1.39 13.20 12.32
CA THR A 226 -0.23 12.36 11.99
C THR A 226 1.02 13.23 11.91
N LYS A 227 2.03 12.87 12.71
CA LYS A 227 3.33 13.52 12.67
C LYS A 227 4.02 13.30 11.32
N ALA A 228 4.54 14.38 10.74
CA ALA A 228 5.33 14.30 9.52
C ALA A 228 6.63 13.50 9.76
N SER A 229 6.80 12.43 8.99
CA SER A 229 7.96 11.54 9.04
C SER A 229 8.22 10.95 7.66
N TYR A 230 9.47 10.58 7.39
CA TYR A 230 9.82 9.80 6.19
C TYR A 230 9.47 8.31 6.36
N GLU A 231 9.26 7.85 7.60
CA GLU A 231 8.80 6.48 7.90
C GLU A 231 7.26 6.45 7.95
N LEU A 232 6.65 5.73 7.00
CA LEU A 232 5.21 5.71 6.78
C LEU A 232 4.60 4.37 7.17
N PRO A 233 3.85 4.30 8.29
CA PRO A 233 3.17 3.08 8.69
C PRO A 233 1.95 2.79 7.80
N LEU A 234 1.91 1.57 7.26
CA LEU A 234 0.81 1.02 6.49
C LEU A 234 -0.19 0.32 7.42
N LYS A 235 -1.42 0.85 7.43
CA LYS A 235 -2.50 0.41 8.32
C LYS A 235 -3.59 -0.33 7.53
N MET A 236 -4.30 -1.23 8.21
CA MET A 236 -5.41 -2.06 7.72
C MET A 236 -6.60 -1.20 7.33
N GLN A 237 -6.95 -0.26 8.19
CA GLN A 237 -8.11 0.57 8.01
C GLN A 237 -8.00 1.82 8.87
N HIS A 238 -8.35 2.95 8.27
CA HIS A 238 -8.54 4.21 8.95
C HIS A 238 -9.92 4.75 8.65
N PHE A 239 -10.58 5.26 9.68
CA PHE A 239 -11.88 5.91 9.55
C PHE A 239 -11.69 7.41 9.63
N ASN A 240 -12.19 8.14 8.63
CA ASN A 240 -12.20 9.59 8.66
C ASN A 240 -13.49 10.08 7.98
N ASN A 241 -14.40 10.66 8.76
CA ASN A 241 -15.63 11.24 8.23
C ASN A 241 -15.49 12.72 7.85
N THR A 242 -14.38 13.35 8.20
CA THR A 242 -14.16 14.80 8.09
C THR A 242 -13.03 15.13 7.12
N VAL A 243 -12.75 14.25 6.15
CA VAL A 243 -11.57 14.37 5.27
C VAL A 243 -11.58 15.65 4.48
N ARG A 244 -12.74 16.04 3.93
CA ARG A 244 -12.88 17.29 3.17
C ARG A 244 -12.56 18.50 4.05
N LEU A 245 -13.11 18.54 5.27
CA LEU A 245 -12.76 19.53 6.28
C LEU A 245 -11.26 19.53 6.61
N SER A 246 -10.64 18.36 6.80
CA SER A 246 -9.19 18.23 7.05
C SER A 246 -8.36 18.74 5.87
N LEU A 247 -8.79 18.46 4.62
CA LEU A 247 -8.15 18.96 3.41
C LEU A 247 -8.22 20.48 3.33
N LEU A 248 -9.39 21.08 3.58
CA LEU A 248 -9.55 22.53 3.59
C LEU A 248 -8.67 23.19 4.66
N ARG A 249 -8.65 22.63 5.87
CA ARG A 249 -7.79 23.11 6.96
C ARG A 249 -6.31 23.02 6.61
N ALA A 250 -5.88 21.90 6.02
CA ALA A 250 -4.51 21.74 5.54
C ALA A 250 -4.19 22.74 4.42
N ALA A 251 -5.12 22.98 3.51
CA ALA A 251 -4.97 23.93 2.41
C ALA A 251 -4.76 25.36 2.92
N LEU A 252 -5.50 25.79 3.96
CA LEU A 252 -5.26 27.08 4.62
C LEU A 252 -3.84 27.20 5.18
N LEU A 253 -3.33 26.15 5.83
CA LEU A 253 -1.97 26.13 6.38
C LEU A 253 -0.91 26.15 5.26
N PHE A 254 -1.09 25.38 4.18
CA PHE A 254 -0.20 25.42 3.03
C PHE A 254 -0.16 26.80 2.37
N GLU A 255 -1.32 27.43 2.22
CA GLU A 255 -1.42 28.77 1.62
C GLU A 255 -0.73 29.83 2.47
N ALA A 256 -0.92 29.77 3.79
CA ALA A 256 -0.34 30.72 4.73
C ALA A 256 1.18 30.56 4.91
N CYS A 257 1.70 29.34 4.76
CA CYS A 257 3.10 29.02 5.01
C CYS A 257 4.07 29.70 4.04
N ASP A 258 5.21 30.15 4.58
CA ASP A 258 6.37 30.52 3.78
C ASP A 258 7.17 29.27 3.37
N ALA A 259 6.85 28.75 2.19
CA ALA A 259 7.47 27.58 1.59
C ALA A 259 8.99 27.76 1.30
N SER A 260 9.46 29.00 1.17
CA SER A 260 10.87 29.27 0.86
C SER A 260 11.77 29.10 2.09
N SER A 261 11.27 29.52 3.27
CA SER A 261 11.99 29.35 4.54
C SER A 261 11.83 27.95 5.14
N HIS A 262 10.78 27.22 4.78
CA HIS A 262 10.45 25.90 5.36
C HIS A 262 10.31 24.79 4.31
N THR A 263 11.18 24.80 3.29
CA THR A 263 11.11 23.91 2.13
C THR A 263 10.92 22.43 2.48
N GLU A 264 11.75 21.88 3.37
CA GLU A 264 11.70 20.45 3.69
C GLU A 264 10.36 20.04 4.32
N THR A 265 9.93 20.75 5.36
CA THR A 265 8.65 20.49 6.03
C THR A 265 7.46 20.71 5.09
N TYR A 266 7.54 21.72 4.23
CA TYR A 266 6.51 22.02 3.23
C TYR A 266 6.35 20.88 2.22
N LEU A 267 7.44 20.43 1.62
CA LEU A 267 7.44 19.35 0.63
C LEU A 267 7.07 18.00 1.25
N LEU A 268 7.57 17.69 2.44
CA LEU A 268 7.22 16.46 3.13
C LEU A 268 5.71 16.41 3.38
N ASN A 269 5.14 17.41 4.03
CA ASN A 269 3.69 17.45 4.28
C ASN A 269 2.87 17.43 2.99
N PHE A 270 3.34 18.06 1.92
CA PHE A 270 2.68 18.01 0.62
C PHE A 270 2.61 16.58 0.08
N VAL A 271 3.73 15.85 0.11
CA VAL A 271 3.78 14.45 -0.33
C VAL A 271 2.89 13.57 0.56
N LEU A 272 2.92 13.76 1.87
CA LEU A 272 2.11 12.96 2.81
C LEU A 272 0.62 13.19 2.61
N ALA A 273 0.17 14.45 2.52
CA ALA A 273 -1.23 14.80 2.26
C ALA A 273 -1.72 14.25 0.92
N SER A 274 -0.87 14.32 -0.11
CA SER A 274 -1.17 13.81 -1.45
C SER A 274 -1.22 12.28 -1.50
N SER A 275 -0.56 11.60 -0.56
CA SER A 275 -0.45 10.14 -0.47
C SER A 275 -1.52 9.51 0.43
N ASP A 276 -2.39 10.30 1.06
CA ASP A 276 -3.46 9.79 1.91
C ASP A 276 -4.43 8.93 1.11
N PHE A 277 -4.58 7.67 1.49
CA PHE A 277 -5.43 6.73 0.76
C PHE A 277 -6.90 7.12 0.78
N TYR A 278 -7.39 7.65 1.89
CA TYR A 278 -8.81 7.93 2.05
C TYR A 278 -9.23 9.18 1.27
N ALA A 279 -8.42 10.23 1.28
CA ALA A 279 -8.56 11.41 0.43
C ALA A 279 -8.52 11.01 -1.06
N ASN A 280 -7.56 10.17 -1.47
CA ASN A 280 -7.48 9.66 -2.84
C ASN A 280 -8.71 8.86 -3.28
N LYS A 281 -9.33 8.10 -2.35
CA LYS A 281 -10.45 7.21 -2.67
C LYS A 281 -11.81 7.90 -2.59
N ARG A 282 -12.02 8.81 -1.65
CA ARG A 282 -13.35 9.42 -1.37
C ARG A 282 -13.45 10.88 -1.76
N GLU A 283 -12.40 11.67 -1.58
CA GLU A 283 -12.41 13.13 -1.75
C GLU A 283 -11.36 13.59 -2.78
N ARG A 284 -11.16 12.80 -3.84
CA ARG A 284 -10.09 13.01 -4.82
C ARG A 284 -10.16 14.39 -5.48
N ASN A 285 -11.36 14.85 -5.81
CA ASN A 285 -11.54 16.17 -6.44
C ASN A 285 -11.13 17.31 -5.50
N SER A 286 -11.55 17.24 -4.24
CA SER A 286 -11.14 18.22 -3.22
C SER A 286 -9.64 18.17 -2.92
N LEU A 287 -9.04 16.98 -2.91
CA LEU A 287 -7.59 16.83 -2.80
C LEU A 287 -6.88 17.52 -3.98
N LEU A 288 -7.37 17.32 -5.20
CA LEU A 288 -6.80 17.93 -6.40
C LEU A 288 -6.93 19.46 -6.39
N GLU A 289 -8.11 19.97 -6.04
CA GLU A 289 -8.45 21.39 -6.05
C GLU A 289 -7.75 22.19 -4.95
N PHE A 290 -7.76 21.69 -3.71
CA PHE A 290 -7.30 22.46 -2.55
C PHE A 290 -5.84 22.19 -2.17
N ILE A 291 -5.30 21.02 -2.50
CA ILE A 291 -3.92 20.64 -2.14
C ILE A 291 -3.04 20.52 -3.38
N ILE A 292 -3.36 19.62 -4.32
CA ILE A 292 -2.44 19.29 -5.42
C ILE A 292 -2.18 20.49 -6.32
N LYS A 293 -3.22 21.14 -6.85
CA LYS A 293 -3.05 22.30 -7.75
C LYS A 293 -2.31 23.45 -7.08
N PRO A 294 -2.79 24.00 -5.94
CA PRO A 294 -2.22 25.22 -5.37
C PRO A 294 -0.79 25.01 -4.85
N VAL A 295 -0.55 23.87 -4.21
CA VAL A 295 0.76 23.56 -3.64
C VAL A 295 1.77 23.24 -4.73
N PHE A 296 1.40 22.47 -5.75
CA PHE A 296 2.33 22.13 -6.84
C PHE A 296 2.67 23.35 -7.71
N SER A 297 1.70 24.20 -8.07
CA SER A 297 1.99 25.45 -8.79
C SER A 297 3.00 26.31 -8.02
N ARG A 298 2.95 26.30 -6.68
CA ARG A 298 3.94 26.98 -5.83
C ARG A 298 5.30 26.29 -5.85
N VAL A 299 5.34 24.96 -5.82
CA VAL A 299 6.58 24.18 -5.98
C VAL A 299 7.25 24.50 -7.30
N VAL A 300 6.48 24.61 -8.39
CA VAL A 300 6.99 24.98 -9.72
C VAL A 300 7.50 26.43 -9.73
N LEU A 301 6.73 27.37 -9.18
CA LEU A 301 7.11 28.79 -9.11
C LEU A 301 8.40 29.02 -8.31
N LEU A 302 8.65 28.21 -7.28
CA LEU A 302 9.84 28.27 -6.44
C LEU A 302 10.98 27.35 -6.92
N ASP A 303 10.82 26.67 -8.07
CA ASP A 303 11.79 25.71 -8.63
C ASP A 303 12.21 24.58 -7.66
N LEU A 304 11.27 24.10 -6.85
CA LEU A 304 11.52 23.09 -5.81
C LEU A 304 11.31 21.64 -6.33
N GLY A 305 11.19 21.44 -7.65
CA GLY A 305 10.88 20.14 -8.26
C GLY A 305 11.93 19.06 -7.96
N LEU A 306 13.21 19.44 -7.91
CA LEU A 306 14.31 18.54 -7.53
C LEU A 306 14.16 18.04 -6.08
N GLN A 307 13.91 18.95 -5.16
CA GLN A 307 13.77 18.63 -3.74
C GLN A 307 12.48 17.84 -3.47
N LEU A 308 11.43 18.06 -4.25
CA LEU A 308 10.21 17.27 -4.19
C LEU A 308 10.49 15.80 -4.56
N TRP A 309 11.27 15.57 -5.62
CA TRP A 309 11.69 14.22 -6.01
C TRP A 309 12.53 13.55 -4.92
N ASP A 310 13.52 14.27 -4.38
CA ASP A 310 14.35 13.76 -3.28
C ASP A 310 13.50 13.38 -2.06
N THR A 311 12.47 14.19 -1.76
CA THR A 311 11.52 13.93 -0.66
C THR A 311 10.73 12.65 -0.92
N LEU A 312 10.21 12.45 -2.14
CA LEU A 312 9.50 11.22 -2.54
C LEU A 312 10.39 9.97 -2.42
N MET A 313 11.65 10.05 -2.87
CA MET A 313 12.58 8.92 -2.84
C MET A 313 13.04 8.54 -1.43
N LYS A 314 13.04 9.50 -0.48
CA LYS A 314 13.39 9.25 0.93
C LYS A 314 12.33 8.48 1.72
N LEU A 315 11.10 8.38 1.22
CA LEU A 315 10.00 7.73 1.94
C LEU A 315 10.22 6.23 2.13
N GLN A 316 10.06 5.77 3.37
CA GLN A 316 10.19 4.37 3.77
C GLN A 316 8.85 3.87 4.29
N LEU A 317 8.18 3.03 3.49
CA LEU A 317 6.91 2.43 3.89
C LEU A 317 7.16 1.14 4.65
N HIS A 318 6.43 0.95 5.74
CA HIS A 318 6.54 -0.23 6.58
C HIS A 318 5.17 -0.62 7.11
N PHE A 319 4.96 -1.89 7.44
CA PHE A 319 3.74 -2.27 8.15
C PHE A 319 3.74 -1.69 9.56
N PHE A 320 2.55 -1.40 10.08
CA PHE A 320 2.38 -0.89 11.43
C PHE A 320 3.16 -1.74 12.47
N ASN A 321 3.91 -1.08 13.36
CA ASN A 321 4.82 -1.69 14.35
C ASN A 321 5.91 -2.64 13.80
N LYS A 322 6.15 -2.64 12.49
CA LYS A 322 7.23 -3.41 11.85
C LYS A 322 8.29 -2.49 11.29
N LYS A 323 9.52 -3.00 11.15
CA LYS A 323 10.60 -2.30 10.47
C LYS A 323 10.34 -2.25 8.95
N PRO A 324 10.91 -1.28 8.23
CA PRO A 324 10.87 -1.25 6.77
C PRO A 324 11.32 -2.58 6.16
N ASP A 325 10.50 -3.11 5.27
CA ASP A 325 10.79 -4.34 4.53
C ASP A 325 11.55 -4.02 3.23
N SER A 326 12.18 -5.02 2.66
CA SER A 326 12.83 -5.03 1.36
C SER A 326 11.87 -4.85 0.16
N SER A 327 10.57 -5.09 0.36
CA SER A 327 9.54 -4.91 -0.68
C SER A 327 9.26 -3.45 -0.96
N LYS A 328 9.37 -3.04 -2.23
CA LYS A 328 9.09 -1.68 -2.71
C LYS A 328 7.73 -1.52 -3.38
N LEU A 329 6.87 -2.55 -3.37
CA LEU A 329 5.54 -2.51 -4.01
C LEU A 329 4.75 -1.25 -3.63
N LYS A 330 4.59 -1.02 -2.33
CA LYS A 330 3.81 0.11 -1.78
C LYS A 330 4.48 1.46 -2.02
N HIS A 331 5.81 1.48 -2.12
CA HIS A 331 6.56 2.68 -2.48
C HIS A 331 6.26 3.09 -3.93
N TYR A 332 6.31 2.15 -4.87
CA TYR A 332 5.95 2.42 -6.27
C TYR A 332 4.46 2.78 -6.42
N GLU A 333 3.57 2.15 -5.63
CA GLU A 333 2.14 2.51 -5.58
C GLU A 333 1.93 3.98 -5.16
N LEU A 334 2.65 4.43 -4.13
CA LEU A 334 2.56 5.79 -3.61
C LEU A 334 3.03 6.80 -4.66
N ILE A 335 4.22 6.59 -5.25
CA ILE A 335 4.75 7.48 -6.29
C ILE A 335 3.80 7.51 -7.50
N PHE A 336 3.27 6.35 -7.90
CA PHE A 336 2.28 6.26 -8.97
C PHE A 336 1.05 7.13 -8.67
N ASN A 337 0.45 6.98 -7.49
CA ASN A 337 -0.75 7.73 -7.12
C ASN A 337 -0.48 9.25 -7.09
N PHE A 338 0.67 9.65 -6.55
CA PHE A 338 1.11 11.04 -6.53
C PHE A 338 1.24 11.62 -7.94
N LEU A 339 2.00 10.97 -8.83
CA LEU A 339 2.19 11.41 -10.21
C LEU A 339 0.89 11.38 -11.01
N ASN A 340 0.03 10.37 -10.79
CA ASN A 340 -1.27 10.25 -11.43
C ASN A 340 -2.20 11.40 -11.05
N ASN A 341 -2.15 11.86 -9.80
CA ASN A 341 -2.89 13.04 -9.35
C ASN A 341 -2.35 14.33 -9.98
N LEU A 342 -1.04 14.52 -10.02
CA LEU A 342 -0.44 15.67 -10.71
C LEU A 342 -0.83 15.70 -12.20
N GLN A 343 -0.74 14.57 -12.89
CA GLN A 343 -1.15 14.47 -14.29
C GLN A 343 -2.64 14.79 -14.48
N THR A 344 -3.51 14.31 -13.57
CA THR A 344 -4.94 14.65 -13.63
C THR A 344 -5.20 16.13 -13.35
N ALA A 345 -4.45 16.75 -12.43
CA ALA A 345 -4.59 18.16 -12.08
C ALA A 345 -4.17 19.10 -13.21
N PHE A 346 -3.05 18.79 -13.89
CA PHE A 346 -2.35 19.71 -14.81
C PHE A 346 -2.40 19.29 -16.28
N ARG A 347 -3.31 18.37 -16.66
CA ARG A 347 -3.42 17.85 -18.05
C ARG A 347 -3.52 18.93 -19.14
N HIS A 348 -4.00 20.13 -18.81
CA HIS A 348 -4.30 21.21 -19.75
C HIS A 348 -3.60 22.54 -19.41
N GLU A 349 -2.63 22.55 -18.49
CA GLU A 349 -1.99 23.77 -18.00
C GLU A 349 -0.51 23.80 -18.45
N ASP A 350 -0.12 24.73 -19.31
CA ASP A 350 1.15 24.66 -20.06
C ASP A 350 2.42 24.86 -19.19
N GLY A 351 2.36 25.62 -18.10
CA GLY A 351 3.53 25.97 -17.28
C GLY A 351 4.02 24.84 -16.37
N GLU A 352 3.12 24.29 -15.57
CA GLU A 352 3.39 23.22 -14.60
C GLU A 352 3.66 21.87 -15.26
N THR A 353 3.24 21.73 -16.52
CA THR A 353 3.40 20.52 -17.33
C THR A 353 4.88 20.12 -17.50
N ILE A 354 5.81 21.07 -17.59
CA ILE A 354 7.24 20.77 -17.74
C ILE A 354 7.79 20.08 -16.49
N ALA A 355 7.53 20.65 -15.30
CA ALA A 355 7.97 20.08 -14.03
C ALA A 355 7.35 18.70 -13.78
N LEU A 356 6.07 18.53 -14.13
CA LEU A 356 5.40 17.23 -14.11
C LEU A 356 6.12 16.20 -15.00
N TYR A 357 6.46 16.54 -16.25
CA TYR A 357 7.15 15.60 -17.13
C TYR A 357 8.56 15.26 -16.67
N LEU A 358 9.27 16.17 -15.99
CA LEU A 358 10.53 15.85 -15.34
C LEU A 358 10.34 14.78 -14.25
N LEU A 359 9.36 14.94 -13.37
CA LEU A 359 9.03 13.97 -12.33
C LEU A 359 8.62 12.61 -12.92
N LEU A 360 7.79 12.63 -13.96
CA LEU A 360 7.40 11.41 -14.68
C LEU A 360 8.63 10.69 -15.29
N ARG A 361 9.54 11.42 -15.93
CA ARG A 361 10.78 10.83 -16.47
C ARG A 361 11.66 10.23 -15.37
N GLY A 362 11.81 10.93 -14.23
CA GLY A 362 12.53 10.41 -13.07
C GLY A 362 12.00 9.03 -12.63
N PHE A 363 10.67 8.89 -12.57
CA PHE A 363 10.02 7.63 -12.24
C PHE A 363 10.19 6.56 -13.33
N LEU A 364 9.95 6.91 -14.59
CA LEU A 364 10.06 5.95 -15.71
C LEU A 364 11.48 5.40 -15.89
N GLN A 365 12.51 6.17 -15.54
CA GLN A 365 13.92 5.79 -15.63
C GLN A 365 14.47 5.13 -14.36
N ASP A 366 13.66 4.96 -13.31
CA ASP A 366 14.13 4.55 -11.96
C ASP A 366 15.31 5.40 -11.45
N SER A 367 15.37 6.67 -11.85
CA SER A 367 16.54 7.51 -11.54
C SER A 367 16.45 8.06 -10.12
N GLN A 368 17.51 7.88 -9.33
CA GLN A 368 17.61 8.50 -8.00
C GLN A 368 17.73 10.02 -8.08
N THR A 369 18.17 10.55 -9.22
CA THR A 369 18.29 11.99 -9.46
C THR A 369 17.51 12.37 -10.72
N LEU A 370 16.83 13.52 -10.71
CA LEU A 370 16.15 13.99 -11.92
C LEU A 370 17.17 14.41 -12.99
N PRO A 371 16.85 14.16 -14.28
CA PRO A 371 17.69 14.63 -15.38
C PRO A 371 17.70 16.17 -15.40
N THR A 372 18.90 16.76 -15.34
CA THR A 372 19.10 18.23 -15.25
C THR A 372 18.87 18.98 -16.56
N LYS A 373 18.77 18.26 -17.68
CA LYS A 373 18.46 18.83 -19.01
C LYS A 373 17.71 17.81 -19.86
N THR A 374 16.45 18.10 -20.16
CA THR A 374 15.77 17.49 -21.31
C THR A 374 15.34 18.62 -22.24
N SER A 375 15.83 18.59 -23.48
CA SER A 375 15.49 19.57 -24.53
C SER A 375 14.06 19.45 -25.07
N ASN A 376 13.31 18.45 -24.61
CA ASN A 376 11.94 18.18 -25.04
C ASN A 376 10.97 18.37 -23.87
N ASP A 377 10.05 19.32 -24.04
CA ASP A 377 9.02 19.69 -23.06
C ASP A 377 7.92 18.62 -22.91
N LYS A 378 7.88 17.59 -23.76
CA LYS A 378 6.86 16.53 -23.72
C LYS A 378 7.48 15.15 -23.86
N ILE A 379 6.90 14.15 -23.19
CA ILE A 379 7.27 12.74 -23.34
C ILE A 379 6.74 12.22 -24.69
N THR A 380 7.62 11.62 -25.49
CA THR A 380 7.29 11.12 -26.84
C THR A 380 6.77 9.68 -26.81
N ILE A 381 6.09 9.25 -27.89
CA ILE A 381 5.62 7.86 -28.04
C ILE A 381 6.81 6.90 -28.06
N ASP A 382 7.91 7.27 -28.71
CA ASP A 382 9.12 6.44 -28.80
C ASP A 382 9.81 6.31 -27.43
N GLU A 383 9.88 7.39 -26.65
CA GLU A 383 10.36 7.34 -25.25
C GLU A 383 9.54 6.34 -24.40
N ILE A 384 8.20 6.42 -24.48
CA ILE A 384 7.32 5.51 -23.73
C ILE A 384 7.49 4.06 -24.19
N SER A 385 7.59 3.86 -25.51
CA SER A 385 7.79 2.54 -26.12
C SER A 385 9.11 1.93 -25.64
N GLN A 386 10.18 2.72 -25.57
CA GLN A 386 11.46 2.27 -25.04
C GLN A 386 11.35 1.89 -23.56
N VAL A 387 10.72 2.72 -22.73
CA VAL A 387 10.53 2.42 -21.29
C VAL A 387 9.80 1.09 -21.07
N LEU A 388 8.73 0.83 -21.84
CA LEU A 388 7.97 -0.42 -21.74
C LEU A 388 8.78 -1.66 -22.15
N ASN A 389 9.72 -1.52 -23.07
CA ASN A 389 10.59 -2.61 -23.51
C ASN A 389 11.76 -2.85 -22.55
N ASP A 390 12.40 -1.77 -22.10
CA ASP A 390 13.62 -1.84 -21.29
C ASP A 390 13.33 -2.14 -19.82
N SER A 391 12.16 -1.76 -19.32
CA SER A 391 11.79 -1.95 -17.90
C SER A 391 11.29 -3.35 -17.57
N LEU A 392 10.96 -4.19 -18.57
CA LEU A 392 10.51 -5.56 -18.31
C LEU A 392 11.72 -6.40 -17.84
N PRO A 393 11.72 -6.91 -16.60
CA PRO A 393 12.89 -7.60 -16.07
C PRO A 393 13.17 -8.91 -16.81
N ASN A 394 14.44 -9.14 -17.15
CA ASN A 394 14.87 -10.44 -17.69
C ASN A 394 14.97 -11.45 -16.54
N LEU A 395 14.01 -12.39 -16.45
CA LEU A 395 14.01 -13.47 -15.46
C LEU A 395 15.10 -14.50 -15.80
N SER A 396 16.34 -14.23 -15.35
CA SER A 396 17.49 -15.16 -15.52
C SER A 396 18.19 -15.52 -14.22
N SER A 397 17.85 -14.89 -13.10
CA SER A 397 18.47 -15.16 -11.79
C SER A 397 17.69 -16.20 -10.98
N SER A 398 18.37 -16.88 -10.06
CA SER A 398 17.75 -17.82 -9.12
C SER A 398 17.23 -17.16 -7.84
N ASP A 399 17.39 -15.84 -7.69
CA ASP A 399 16.94 -15.08 -6.53
C ASP A 399 15.59 -14.42 -6.80
N HIS A 400 14.53 -15.08 -6.35
CA HIS A 400 13.15 -14.62 -6.53
C HIS A 400 12.83 -13.34 -5.74
N ALA A 401 13.55 -13.04 -4.65
CA ALA A 401 13.34 -11.80 -3.89
C ALA A 401 13.93 -10.60 -4.64
N ALA A 402 15.09 -10.77 -5.28
CA ALA A 402 15.69 -9.76 -6.15
C ALA A 402 14.86 -9.47 -7.42
N GLN A 403 14.00 -10.41 -7.83
CA GLN A 403 13.15 -10.27 -9.03
C GLN A 403 11.81 -9.56 -8.78
N ALA A 404 11.29 -9.57 -7.55
CA ALA A 404 9.96 -9.03 -7.26
C ALA A 404 9.88 -7.49 -7.42
N ASN A 405 10.87 -6.76 -6.93
CA ASN A 405 10.88 -5.28 -6.96
C ASN A 405 10.90 -4.68 -8.37
N PRO A 406 11.73 -5.16 -9.32
CA PRO A 406 11.66 -4.74 -10.72
C PRO A 406 10.28 -4.98 -11.35
N ILE A 407 9.62 -6.09 -11.02
CA ILE A 407 8.27 -6.38 -11.51
C ILE A 407 7.26 -5.37 -10.97
N TYR A 408 7.32 -5.05 -9.68
CA TYR A 408 6.44 -4.03 -9.09
C TYR A 408 6.65 -2.66 -9.75
N SER A 409 7.91 -2.25 -9.99
CA SER A 409 8.21 -1.02 -10.74
C SER A 409 7.57 -1.06 -12.14
N TYR A 410 7.76 -2.16 -12.86
CA TYR A 410 7.22 -2.34 -14.21
C TYR A 410 5.69 -2.17 -14.29
N VAL A 411 4.95 -2.71 -13.32
CA VAL A 411 3.48 -2.60 -13.27
C VAL A 411 3.03 -1.14 -13.20
N TYR A 412 3.60 -0.35 -12.29
CA TYR A 412 3.22 1.05 -12.13
C TYR A 412 3.72 1.93 -13.29
N LYS A 413 4.91 1.65 -13.84
CA LYS A 413 5.36 2.28 -15.10
C LYS A 413 4.38 1.99 -16.23
N THR A 414 3.93 0.75 -16.36
CA THR A 414 2.97 0.32 -17.40
C THR A 414 1.65 1.09 -17.29
N ARG A 415 1.13 1.30 -16.08
CA ARG A 415 -0.08 2.11 -15.85
C ARG A 415 0.11 3.58 -16.27
N ILE A 416 1.24 4.21 -15.93
CA ILE A 416 1.52 5.60 -16.35
C ILE A 416 1.71 5.68 -17.86
N CYS A 417 2.52 4.80 -18.44
CA CYS A 417 2.79 4.73 -19.86
C CYS A 417 1.50 4.58 -20.67
N THR A 418 0.62 3.65 -20.32
CA THR A 418 -0.65 3.44 -21.03
C THR A 418 -1.59 4.65 -20.90
N LYS A 419 -1.61 5.34 -19.75
CA LYS A 419 -2.36 6.58 -19.59
C LYS A 419 -1.81 7.70 -20.49
N LEU A 420 -0.50 7.93 -20.47
CA LEU A 420 0.16 8.91 -21.34
C LEU A 420 -0.05 8.58 -22.83
N LEU A 421 0.08 7.32 -23.23
CA LEU A 421 -0.16 6.87 -24.59
C LEU A 421 -1.62 7.08 -25.01
N THR A 422 -2.57 6.86 -24.10
CA THR A 422 -3.99 7.11 -24.36
C THR A 422 -4.23 8.62 -24.60
N GLU A 423 -3.61 9.47 -23.79
CA GLU A 423 -3.68 10.93 -24.00
C GLU A 423 -3.06 11.34 -25.33
N LEU A 424 -1.87 10.81 -25.65
CA LEU A 424 -1.20 11.03 -26.93
C LEU A 424 -1.97 10.46 -28.13
N LEU A 425 -2.76 9.40 -27.93
CA LEU A 425 -3.59 8.79 -28.97
C LEU A 425 -4.77 9.69 -29.34
N TYR A 426 -5.27 10.50 -28.42
CA TYR A 426 -6.39 11.43 -28.67
C TYR A 426 -5.95 12.90 -28.87
N SER A 427 -4.65 13.22 -28.78
CA SER A 427 -4.12 14.56 -29.09
C SER A 427 -3.78 14.75 -30.57
N ASP A 428 -3.52 15.97 -31.04
CA ASP A 428 -3.14 16.26 -32.44
C ASP A 428 -1.66 15.93 -32.78
N THR A 429 -1.09 14.92 -32.15
CA THR A 429 0.32 14.53 -32.32
C THR A 429 0.49 13.55 -33.49
N ASN A 430 1.71 13.48 -34.03
CA ASN A 430 2.04 12.50 -35.09
C ASN A 430 1.70 11.07 -34.63
N LYS A 431 0.82 10.41 -35.38
CA LYS A 431 0.32 9.06 -35.06
C LYS A 431 1.15 7.93 -35.66
N LYS A 432 2.08 8.20 -36.58
CA LYS A 432 2.93 7.18 -37.23
C LYS A 432 3.66 6.28 -36.21
N PRO A 433 4.22 6.79 -35.09
CA PRO A 433 4.88 5.94 -34.08
C PRO A 433 3.98 4.88 -33.44
N PHE A 434 2.65 5.09 -33.39
CA PHE A 434 1.73 4.10 -32.83
C PHE A 434 1.68 2.79 -33.64
N LEU A 435 2.04 2.82 -34.93
CA LEU A 435 2.12 1.61 -35.76
C LEU A 435 3.26 0.69 -35.30
N ASN A 436 4.42 1.27 -34.97
CA ASN A 436 5.56 0.53 -34.45
C ASN A 436 5.28 0.01 -33.04
N LEU A 437 4.70 0.86 -32.18
CA LEU A 437 4.29 0.47 -30.83
C LEU A 437 3.29 -0.70 -30.86
N HIS A 438 2.37 -0.72 -31.82
CA HIS A 438 1.41 -1.82 -31.95
C HIS A 438 2.09 -3.19 -32.10
N ILE A 439 3.14 -3.26 -32.94
CA ILE A 439 3.93 -4.50 -33.13
C ILE A 439 4.67 -4.85 -31.83
N GLN A 440 5.31 -3.87 -31.19
CA GLN A 440 6.06 -4.08 -29.96
C GLN A 440 5.17 -4.56 -28.80
N LEU A 441 3.94 -4.05 -28.69
CA LEU A 441 2.99 -4.44 -27.65
C LEU A 441 2.62 -5.92 -27.72
N GLN A 442 2.53 -6.52 -28.91
CA GLN A 442 2.25 -7.96 -29.02
C GLN A 442 3.43 -8.78 -28.47
N THR A 443 4.65 -8.43 -28.88
CA THR A 443 5.87 -9.06 -28.34
C THR A 443 5.97 -8.91 -26.82
N LEU A 444 5.62 -7.73 -26.28
CA LEU A 444 5.62 -7.48 -24.83
C LEU A 444 4.59 -8.33 -24.09
N LYS A 445 3.39 -8.48 -24.66
CA LYS A 445 2.35 -9.35 -24.08
C LYS A 445 2.79 -10.81 -24.04
N ASP A 446 3.42 -11.31 -25.10
CA ASP A 446 3.93 -12.68 -25.16
C ASP A 446 5.00 -12.92 -24.09
N ARG A 447 5.93 -11.96 -23.91
CA ARG A 447 6.95 -12.01 -22.86
C ARG A 447 6.34 -12.00 -21.46
N LEU A 448 5.36 -11.12 -21.20
CA LEU A 448 4.66 -11.09 -19.92
C LEU A 448 3.92 -12.39 -19.61
N GLN A 449 3.30 -13.00 -20.62
CA GLN A 449 2.62 -14.29 -20.45
C GLN A 449 3.61 -15.42 -20.13
N GLN A 450 4.80 -15.39 -20.75
CA GLN A 450 5.89 -16.31 -20.41
C GLN A 450 6.36 -16.12 -18.96
N ASP A 451 6.56 -14.87 -18.52
CA ASP A 451 6.98 -14.53 -17.16
C ASP A 451 5.92 -14.93 -16.13
N MET A 452 4.64 -14.64 -16.39
CA MET A 452 3.52 -15.10 -15.55
C MET A 452 3.53 -16.62 -15.39
N SER A 453 3.73 -17.35 -16.50
CA SER A 453 3.80 -18.81 -16.49
C SER A 453 4.96 -19.28 -15.62
N HIS A 454 6.15 -18.69 -15.76
CA HIS A 454 7.32 -19.01 -14.93
C HIS A 454 7.00 -18.89 -13.43
N TRP A 455 6.38 -17.77 -13.02
CA TRP A 455 6.02 -17.54 -11.62
C TRP A 455 4.95 -18.51 -11.10
N LEU A 456 3.99 -18.92 -11.93
CA LEU A 456 2.96 -19.89 -11.55
C LEU A 456 3.54 -21.27 -11.20
N PHE A 457 4.61 -21.69 -11.90
CA PHE A 457 5.28 -22.98 -11.69
C PHE A 457 6.24 -23.02 -10.49
N LEU A 458 6.53 -21.89 -9.83
CA LEU A 458 7.37 -21.88 -8.64
C LEU A 458 6.66 -22.52 -7.42
N SER A 459 7.40 -22.92 -6.38
CA SER A 459 6.77 -23.48 -5.15
C SER A 459 5.85 -22.45 -4.48
N ASN A 460 4.76 -22.93 -3.87
CA ASN A 460 3.84 -22.10 -3.08
C ASN A 460 4.48 -21.58 -1.78
N ASP A 461 5.63 -22.14 -1.38
CA ASP A 461 6.38 -21.70 -0.19
C ASP A 461 7.08 -20.35 -0.38
N ILE A 462 7.09 -19.80 -1.60
CA ILE A 462 7.74 -18.51 -1.88
C ILE A 462 6.83 -17.36 -1.42
N PRO A 463 7.27 -16.52 -0.47
CA PRO A 463 6.42 -15.54 0.19
C PRO A 463 5.89 -14.43 -0.72
N TYR A 464 6.38 -14.27 -1.95
CA TYR A 464 5.95 -13.21 -2.89
C TYR A 464 5.30 -13.74 -4.17
N LYS A 465 5.17 -15.06 -4.34
CA LYS A 465 4.68 -15.66 -5.58
C LYS A 465 3.31 -15.09 -5.98
N THR A 466 2.35 -15.12 -5.07
CA THR A 466 0.99 -14.64 -5.32
C THR A 466 0.93 -13.15 -5.64
N ASP A 467 1.70 -12.33 -4.92
CA ASP A 467 1.76 -10.87 -5.12
C ASP A 467 2.35 -10.53 -6.49
N VAL A 468 3.45 -11.19 -6.86
CA VAL A 468 4.12 -10.99 -8.14
C VAL A 468 3.27 -11.52 -9.31
N SER A 469 2.64 -12.68 -9.17
CA SER A 469 1.73 -13.22 -10.19
C SER A 469 0.54 -12.28 -10.41
N ALA A 470 -0.06 -11.75 -9.34
CA ALA A 470 -1.14 -10.77 -9.44
C ALA A 470 -0.66 -9.49 -10.13
N ALA A 471 0.51 -9.00 -9.77
CA ALA A 471 1.11 -7.79 -10.35
C ALA A 471 1.39 -7.96 -11.86
N LEU A 472 1.99 -9.08 -12.29
CA LEU A 472 2.22 -9.38 -13.71
C LEU A 472 0.91 -9.51 -14.49
N SER A 473 -0.09 -10.19 -13.92
CA SER A 473 -1.44 -10.28 -14.53
C SER A 473 -2.03 -8.90 -14.76
N GLU A 474 -1.82 -8.00 -13.82
CA GLU A 474 -2.35 -6.64 -13.89
C GLU A 474 -1.65 -5.79 -14.97
N ALA A 475 -0.31 -5.89 -15.09
CA ALA A 475 0.43 -5.27 -16.19
C ALA A 475 -0.03 -5.80 -17.54
N TYR A 476 -0.22 -7.13 -17.67
CA TYR A 476 -0.74 -7.76 -18.87
C TYR A 476 -2.11 -7.18 -19.25
N HIS A 477 -3.06 -7.14 -18.32
CA HIS A 477 -4.40 -6.60 -18.57
C HIS A 477 -4.37 -5.12 -18.95
N THR A 478 -3.49 -4.33 -18.33
CA THR A 478 -3.33 -2.92 -18.63
C THR A 478 -2.82 -2.71 -20.06
N LEU A 479 -1.80 -3.48 -20.48
CA LEU A 479 -1.29 -3.45 -21.85
C LEU A 479 -2.29 -4.01 -22.87
N ASP A 480 -3.01 -5.08 -22.52
CA ASP A 480 -4.01 -5.68 -23.40
C ASP A 480 -5.19 -4.74 -23.65
N HIS A 481 -5.66 -4.06 -22.60
CA HIS A 481 -6.67 -3.02 -22.71
C HIS A 481 -6.20 -1.90 -23.66
N PHE A 482 -4.99 -1.38 -23.45
CA PHE A 482 -4.43 -0.34 -24.33
C PHE A 482 -4.23 -0.86 -25.77
N SER A 483 -3.74 -2.08 -25.95
CA SER A 483 -3.57 -2.73 -27.26
C SER A 483 -4.91 -2.86 -27.98
N THR A 484 -5.98 -3.21 -27.27
CA THR A 484 -7.35 -3.25 -27.82
C THR A 484 -7.84 -1.88 -28.24
N VAL A 485 -7.58 -0.83 -27.44
CA VAL A 485 -7.90 0.56 -27.81
C VAL A 485 -7.11 0.98 -29.06
N LEU A 486 -5.81 0.69 -29.10
CA LEU A 486 -4.95 1.00 -30.23
C LEU A 486 -5.39 0.26 -31.49
N ASN A 487 -5.72 -1.03 -31.41
CA ASN A 487 -6.25 -1.83 -32.52
C ASN A 487 -7.48 -1.21 -33.17
N LYS A 488 -8.40 -0.67 -32.36
CA LYS A 488 -9.60 0.01 -32.88
C LYS A 488 -9.25 1.31 -33.61
N ASN A 489 -8.26 2.03 -33.12
CA ASN A 489 -7.82 3.31 -33.68
C ASN A 489 -6.83 3.16 -34.84
N ILE A 490 -6.15 2.02 -34.97
CA ILE A 490 -5.10 1.80 -35.98
C ILE A 490 -5.67 1.89 -37.41
N LEU A 491 -6.91 1.43 -37.60
CA LEU A 491 -7.61 1.52 -38.89
C LEU A 491 -7.89 2.98 -39.29
N LEU A 492 -8.10 3.86 -38.31
CA LEU A 492 -8.27 5.29 -38.56
C LEU A 492 -6.92 5.92 -38.89
N ILE A 493 -5.89 5.61 -38.09
CA ILE A 493 -4.51 6.09 -38.31
C ILE A 493 -3.99 5.67 -39.69
N GLN A 494 -4.23 4.44 -40.12
CA GLN A 494 -3.80 3.92 -41.43
C GLN A 494 -4.58 4.55 -42.60
N LYS A 495 -5.86 4.90 -42.39
CA LYS A 495 -6.68 5.59 -43.41
C LYS A 495 -6.33 7.06 -43.53
N ASP A 496 -5.93 7.70 -42.42
CA ASP A 496 -5.49 9.11 -42.39
C ASP A 496 -4.21 9.33 -43.22
N ILE A 497 -3.34 8.32 -43.29
CA ILE A 497 -2.14 8.34 -44.15
C ILE A 497 -2.48 8.52 -45.65
N PHE A 498 -3.68 8.13 -46.10
CA PHE A 498 -4.10 8.30 -47.49
C PHE A 498 -4.71 9.68 -47.79
N TYR A 499 -5.01 10.47 -46.75
CA TYR A 499 -5.55 11.83 -46.88
C TYR A 499 -4.59 12.92 -46.40
N GLU A 500 -3.31 12.59 -46.12
CA GLU A 500 -2.25 13.59 -46.10
C GLU A 500 -2.16 14.20 -47.51
N ASP A 501 -2.68 15.42 -47.67
CA ASP A 501 -2.70 16.21 -48.91
C ASP A 501 -1.31 16.24 -49.58
N PRO A 502 -1.23 16.10 -50.91
CA PRO A 502 0.03 16.26 -51.64
C PRO A 502 0.37 17.76 -51.72
N ASN A 503 1.14 18.28 -50.77
CA ASN A 503 1.85 19.56 -50.93
C ASN A 503 3.23 19.54 -50.27
#